data_AF-A0A537VBW3-F1
#
_entry.id   AF-A0A537VBW3-F1
#
_cell.length_a   1.000
_cell.length_b   1.000
_cell.length_c   1.000
_cell.angle_alpha   90.00
_cell.angle_beta   90.00
_cell.angle_gamma   90.00
#
_symmetry.space_group_name_H-M   'P 1'
#
loop_
_entity.id
_entity.type
_entity.pdbx_description
1 polymer ?
#
loop_
_entity_poly.entity_id
_entity_poly.type
_entity_poly.pdbx_seq_one_letter_code
_entity_poly.pdbx_strand_id
1 'polypeptide(L)'
;AWGQLDAAKAQIDATQSQVTSAEVALNGVREEARVGQRTTLDVLNSQQDLVNARVALVTAQRDRVVASYTVLAATGALSPQILGLKIEVYDPVTHYQQVRDAWGGVRAPDGR
;
A
#
# COMPACT_ATOMS: atom_id res chain seq x y z
N ALA A 1 -11.61 5.02 10.01
CA ALA A 1 -10.67 5.30 8.91
C ALA A 1 -9.48 6.16 9.35
N TRP A 2 -9.71 7.34 9.95
CA TRP A 2 -8.62 8.23 10.37
C TRP A 2 -7.64 7.59 11.38
N GLY A 3 -8.13 6.89 12.41
CA GLY A 3 -7.27 6.19 13.37
C GLY A 3 -6.39 5.09 12.77
N GLN A 4 -6.81 4.48 11.65
CA GLN A 4 -5.98 3.50 10.93
C GLN A 4 -4.82 4.17 10.19
N LEU A 5 -5.06 5.35 9.61
CA LEU A 5 -4.01 6.15 8.97
C LEU A 5 -2.98 6.64 9.99
N ASP A 6 -3.43 7.01 11.19
CA ASP A 6 -2.54 7.44 12.26
C ASP A 6 -1.69 6.29 12.81
N ALA A 7 -2.32 5.15 13.09
CA ALA A 7 -1.61 3.92 13.47
C ALA A 7 -0.58 3.48 12.41
N ALA A 8 -0.92 3.58 11.12
CA ALA A 8 0.01 3.23 10.05
C ALA A 8 1.25 4.14 10.01
N LYS A 9 1.15 5.42 10.40
CA LYS A 9 2.31 6.31 10.53
C LYS A 9 3.21 5.88 11.68
N ALA A 10 2.64 5.63 12.86
CA ALA A 10 3.38 5.13 14.01
C ALA A 10 4.08 3.79 13.70
N GLN A 11 3.42 2.92 12.92
CA GLN A 11 4.00 1.66 12.48
C GLN A 11 5.21 1.85 11.54
N ILE A 12 5.19 2.86 10.68
CA ILE A 12 6.36 3.21 9.83
C ILE A 12 7.53 3.64 10.71
N ASP A 13 7.30 4.50 11.70
CA ASP A 13 8.38 4.98 12.58
C ASP A 13 8.99 3.84 13.40
N ALA A 14 8.16 2.92 13.89
CA ALA A 14 8.59 1.73 14.60
C ALA A 14 9.41 0.78 13.70
N THR A 15 8.92 0.50 12.48
CA THR A 15 9.63 -0.39 11.53
C THR A 15 10.92 0.24 11.00
N GLN A 16 10.98 1.56 10.85
CA GLN A 16 12.21 2.27 10.51
C GLN A 16 13.27 2.11 11.62
N SER A 17 12.86 2.25 12.88
CA SER A 17 13.73 2.04 14.04
C SER A 17 14.21 0.59 14.13
N GLN A 18 13.35 -0.37 13.77
CA GLN A 18 13.70 -1.78 13.68
C GLN A 18 14.75 -2.06 12.61
N VAL A 19 14.65 -1.44 11.43
CA VAL A 19 15.68 -1.55 10.37
C VAL A 19 17.02 -1.03 10.89
N THR A 20 17.05 0.17 11.49
CA THR A 20 18.29 0.73 12.03
C THR A 20 18.91 -0.17 13.11
N SER A 21 18.09 -0.73 13.99
CA SER A 21 18.55 -1.68 15.02
C SER A 21 19.13 -2.96 14.41
N ALA A 22 18.47 -3.52 13.39
CA ALA A 22 18.96 -4.71 12.69
C ALA A 22 20.27 -4.46 11.92
N GLU A 23 20.47 -3.25 11.38
CA GLU A 23 21.73 -2.86 10.74
C GLU A 23 22.88 -2.80 11.76
N VAL A 24 22.64 -2.24 12.95
CA VAL A 24 23.62 -2.22 14.04
C VAL A 24 23.94 -3.64 14.50
N ALA A 25 22.93 -4.49 14.70
CA ALA A 25 23.10 -5.88 15.10
C ALA A 25 23.93 -6.68 14.08
N LEU A 26 23.64 -6.54 12.79
CA LEU A 26 24.40 -7.16 11.71
C LEU A 26 25.86 -6.73 11.71
N ASN A 27 26.12 -5.43 11.93
CA ASN A 27 27.50 -4.94 12.03
C ASN A 27 28.22 -5.54 13.25
N GLY A 28 27.57 -5.62 14.40
CA GLY A 28 28.13 -6.29 15.59
C GLY A 28 28.49 -7.75 15.34
N VAL A 29 27.57 -8.52 14.77
CA VAL A 29 27.78 -9.95 14.47
C VAL A 29 28.87 -10.14 13.40
N ARG A 30 28.99 -9.23 12.43
CA ARG A 30 30.09 -9.25 11.44
C ARG A 30 31.45 -9.04 12.09
N GLU A 31 31.57 -8.09 13.01
CA GLU A 31 32.83 -7.86 13.73
C GLU A 31 33.18 -9.04 14.65
N GLU A 32 32.20 -9.61 15.37
CA GLU A 32 32.39 -10.81 16.18
C GLU A 32 32.80 -12.03 15.34
N ALA A 33 32.20 -12.19 14.14
CA ALA A 33 32.56 -13.28 13.22
C ALA A 33 33.96 -13.09 12.63
N ARG A 34 34.39 -11.85 12.38
CA ARG A 34 35.74 -11.54 11.88
C ARG A 34 36.83 -11.99 12.86
N VAL A 35 36.57 -11.88 14.16
CA VAL A 35 37.50 -12.33 15.21
C VAL A 35 37.25 -13.78 15.65
N GLY A 36 36.34 -14.50 14.98
CA GLY A 36 36.04 -15.91 15.23
C GLY A 36 35.17 -16.19 16.47
N GLN A 37 34.54 -15.16 17.05
CA GLN A 37 33.62 -15.31 18.21
C GLN A 37 32.19 -15.69 17.79
N ARG A 38 31.85 -15.48 16.51
CA ARG A 38 30.58 -15.88 15.88
C ARG A 38 30.84 -16.69 14.63
N THR A 39 29.85 -17.48 14.24
CA THR A 39 29.90 -18.31 13.02
C THR A 39 29.40 -17.54 11.80
N THR A 40 29.67 -18.07 10.61
CA THR A 40 29.07 -17.56 9.36
C THR A 40 27.55 -17.69 9.35
N LEU A 41 27.00 -18.69 10.05
CA LEU A 41 25.56 -18.87 10.21
C LEU A 41 24.93 -17.71 11.01
N ASP A 42 25.60 -17.20 12.05
CA ASP A 42 25.11 -16.05 12.83
C ASP A 42 25.02 -14.78 11.97
N VAL A 43 26.01 -14.59 11.09
CA VAL A 43 26.00 -13.47 10.13
C VAL A 43 24.84 -13.62 9.15
N LEU A 44 24.58 -14.83 8.63
CA LEU A 44 23.46 -15.08 7.72
C LEU A 44 22.10 -14.87 8.41
N ASN A 45 21.96 -15.31 9.66
CA ASN A 45 20.75 -15.06 10.45
C ASN A 45 20.52 -13.56 10.67
N SER A 46 21.57 -12.82 11.02
CA SER A 46 21.47 -11.36 11.21
C SER A 46 21.14 -10.62 9.90
N GLN A 47 21.62 -11.12 8.76
CA GLN A 47 21.24 -10.61 7.44
C GLN A 47 19.77 -10.90 7.13
N GLN A 48 19.28 -12.10 7.46
CA GLN A 48 17.88 -12.46 7.32
C GLN A 48 16.99 -11.55 8.18
N ASP A 49 17.39 -11.25 9.41
CA ASP A 49 16.67 -10.33 10.30
C ASP A 49 16.59 -8.91 9.74
N LEU A 50 17.70 -8.40 9.16
CA LEU A 50 17.71 -7.11 8.47
C LEU A 50 16.75 -7.10 7.26
N VAL A 51 16.75 -8.16 6.46
CA VAL A 51 15.83 -8.28 5.32
C VAL A 51 14.38 -8.31 5.80
N ASN A 52 14.07 -9.08 6.84
CA ASN A 52 12.73 -9.14 7.44
C ASN A 52 12.28 -7.77 7.94
N ALA A 53 13.15 -7.01 8.63
CA ALA A 53 12.86 -5.66 9.10
C ALA A 53 12.56 -4.70 7.92
N ARG A 54 13.33 -4.79 6.83
CA ARG A 54 13.10 -3.97 5.62
C ARG A 54 11.77 -4.31 4.94
N VAL A 55 11.42 -5.60 4.87
CA VAL A 55 10.11 -6.04 4.34
C VAL A 55 8.96 -5.53 5.20
N ALA A 56 9.12 -5.53 6.53
CA ALA A 56 8.13 -4.96 7.45
C ALA A 56 7.94 -3.46 7.22
N LEU A 57 9.01 -2.69 7.00
CA LEU A 57 8.94 -1.27 6.67
C LEU A 57 8.18 -1.00 5.37
N VAL A 58 8.47 -1.76 4.30
CA VAL A 58 7.75 -1.63 3.02
C VAL A 58 6.27 -1.97 3.18
N THR A 59 5.96 -2.98 3.99
CA THR A 59 4.57 -3.35 4.30
C THR A 59 3.84 -2.24 5.04
N ALA A 60 4.47 -1.65 6.07
CA ALA A 60 3.90 -0.51 6.80
C ALA A 60 3.69 0.71 5.89
N GLN A 61 4.61 1.00 4.97
CA GLN A 61 4.46 2.06 3.98
C GLN A 61 3.28 1.81 3.05
N ARG A 62 3.11 0.57 2.57
CA ARG A 62 1.94 0.16 1.78
C ARG A 62 0.65 0.33 2.56
N ASP A 63 0.62 -0.10 3.82
CA ASP A 63 -0.59 -0.03 4.66
C ASP A 63 -1.03 1.41 4.92
N ARG A 64 -0.08 2.35 5.07
CA ARG A 64 -0.39 3.79 5.11
C ARG A 64 -1.06 4.27 3.83
N VAL A 65 -0.59 3.83 2.68
CA VAL A 65 -1.18 4.19 1.38
C VAL A 65 -2.62 3.65 1.28
N VAL A 66 -2.83 2.38 1.64
CA VAL A 66 -4.18 1.78 1.69
C VAL A 66 -5.08 2.55 2.65
N ALA A 67 -4.59 2.87 3.85
CA ALA A 67 -5.34 3.63 4.85
C ALA A 67 -5.73 5.03 4.34
N SER A 68 -4.88 5.69 3.55
CA SER A 68 -5.21 6.99 2.95
C SER A 68 -6.38 6.89 1.96
N TYR A 69 -6.43 5.84 1.14
CA TYR A 69 -7.58 5.58 0.27
C TYR A 69 -8.84 5.22 1.07
N THR A 70 -8.70 4.48 2.17
CA THR A 70 -9.85 4.19 3.06
C THR A 70 -10.40 5.47 3.70
N VAL A 71 -9.55 6.44 4.04
CA VAL A 71 -10.00 7.76 4.52
C VAL A 71 -10.76 8.50 3.43
N LEU A 72 -10.23 8.57 2.20
CA LEU A 72 -10.93 9.18 1.07
C LEU A 72 -12.30 8.54 0.79
N ALA A 73 -12.37 7.21 0.91
CA ALA A 73 -13.63 6.47 0.76
C ALA A 73 -14.63 6.83 1.86
N ALA A 74 -14.18 6.87 3.11
CA ALA A 74 -15.02 7.20 4.26
C ALA A 74 -15.52 8.66 4.24
N THR A 75 -14.79 9.58 3.63
CA THR A 75 -15.21 10.98 3.45
C THR A 75 -16.02 11.21 2.17
N GLY A 76 -16.32 10.16 1.38
CA GLY A 76 -17.04 10.27 0.11
C GLY A 76 -16.25 10.91 -1.02
N ALA A 77 -14.94 11.11 -0.84
CA ALA A 77 -14.03 11.72 -1.82
C ALA A 77 -13.30 10.69 -2.69
N LEU A 78 -13.61 9.40 -2.53
CA LEU A 78 -13.09 8.33 -3.39
C LEU A 78 -13.90 8.29 -4.70
N SER A 79 -13.76 9.32 -5.52
CA SER A 79 -14.35 9.35 -6.84
C SER A 79 -13.26 9.48 -7.92
N PRO A 80 -13.44 8.87 -9.10
CA PRO A 80 -12.47 8.99 -10.20
C PRO A 80 -12.14 10.43 -10.59
N GLN A 81 -13.12 11.33 -10.45
CA GLN A 81 -12.96 12.75 -10.75
C GLN A 81 -11.99 13.45 -9.77
N ILE A 82 -11.98 13.05 -8.50
CA ILE A 82 -11.13 13.64 -7.45
C ILE A 82 -9.72 13.03 -7.47
N LEU A 83 -9.60 11.75 -7.82
CA LEU A 83 -8.32 11.03 -7.91
C LEU A 83 -7.54 11.31 -9.20
N GLY A 84 -8.10 12.07 -10.14
CA GLY A 84 -7.46 12.40 -11.42
C GLY A 84 -7.15 11.17 -12.28
N LEU A 85 -7.90 10.08 -12.10
CA LEU A 85 -7.72 8.86 -12.87
C LEU A 85 -8.24 9.10 -14.29
N LYS A 86 -7.42 8.82 -15.31
CA LYS A 86 -7.84 8.78 -16.72
C LYS A 86 -8.76 7.58 -16.95
N ILE A 87 -10.01 7.69 -16.52
CA ILE A 87 -11.09 6.76 -16.88
C ILE A 87 -12.27 7.57 -17.39
N GLU A 88 -13.00 7.03 -18.37
CA GLU A 88 -14.31 7.59 -18.74
C GLU A 88 -15.21 7.55 -17.50
N VAL A 89 -15.61 8.73 -17.04
CA VAL A 89 -16.52 8.87 -15.91
C VAL A 89 -17.89 8.35 -16.35
N TYR A 90 -18.35 7.28 -15.71
CA TYR A 90 -19.71 6.77 -15.92
C TYR A 90 -20.74 7.85 -15.55
N ASP A 91 -21.46 8.36 -16.55
CA ASP A 91 -22.55 9.33 -16.40
C ASP A 91 -23.91 8.61 -16.37
N PRO A 92 -24.60 8.52 -15.21
CA PRO A 92 -25.89 7.86 -15.10
C PRO A 92 -27.03 8.59 -15.83
N VAL A 93 -26.86 9.88 -16.16
CA VAL A 93 -27.91 10.71 -16.75
C VAL A 93 -28.11 10.38 -18.23
N THR A 94 -27.04 9.98 -18.92
CA THR A 94 -27.06 9.65 -20.35
C THR A 94 -27.79 8.34 -20.65
N HIS A 95 -27.85 7.40 -19.69
CA HIS A 95 -28.53 6.10 -19.88
C HIS A 95 -30.00 6.08 -19.46
N TYR A 96 -30.47 6.99 -18.59
CA TYR A 96 -31.91 7.05 -18.28
C TYR A 96 -32.74 7.47 -19.51
N GLN A 97 -32.20 8.34 -20.36
CA GLN A 97 -32.84 8.73 -21.64
C GLN A 97 -32.77 7.63 -22.70
N GLN A 98 -31.78 6.73 -22.66
CA GLN A 98 -31.69 5.60 -23.60
C GLN A 98 -32.71 4.50 -23.33
N VAL A 99 -33.15 4.33 -22.08
CA VAL A 99 -34.13 3.28 -21.72
C VAL A 99 -35.56 3.82 -21.66
N ARG A 100 -35.76 5.13 -21.45
CA ARG A 100 -37.11 5.72 -21.40
C ARG A 100 -37.78 5.81 -22.77
N ASP A 101 -37.01 6.06 -23.83
CA ASP A 101 -37.54 6.20 -25.20
C ASP A 101 -37.49 4.88 -25.99
N ALA A 102 -37.12 3.76 -25.35
CA ALA A 102 -37.24 2.41 -25.90
C ALA A 102 -38.68 1.88 -25.73
N TRP A 103 -39.67 2.61 -26.25
CA TRP A 103 -41.01 2.09 -26.48
C TRP A 103 -41.05 1.42 -27.86
N GLY A 104 -41.19 0.09 -27.88
CA GLY A 104 -41.40 -0.70 -29.11
C GLY A 104 -40.11 -0.91 -29.91
N GLY A 105 -39.48 -2.09 -29.73
CA GLY A 105 -38.16 -2.41 -30.25
C GLY A 105 -37.94 -2.08 -31.74
N VAL A 106 -37.06 -1.13 -32.01
CA VAL A 106 -36.16 -1.12 -33.17
C VAL A 106 -34.94 -0.28 -32.76
N ARG A 107 -33.73 -0.81 -33.01
CA ARG A 107 -32.37 -0.24 -32.79
C ARG A 107 -31.67 -0.70 -31.51
N ALA A 108 -30.87 -1.77 -31.65
CA ALA A 108 -29.70 -1.98 -30.82
C ALA A 108 -28.67 -0.87 -31.16
N PRO A 109 -28.12 -0.12 -30.18
CA PRO A 109 -27.04 0.81 -30.44
C PRO A 109 -25.75 0.04 -30.71
N ASP A 110 -25.10 0.38 -31.82
CA ASP A 110 -23.83 -0.18 -32.29
C ASP A 110 -22.68 0.25 -31.35
N GLY A 111 -21.78 -0.68 -31.08
CA GLY A 111 -20.65 -0.49 -30.16
C GLY A 111 -19.48 0.17 -30.86
N ARG A 112 -19.28 1.47 -30.62
CA ARG A 112 -18.00 2.17 -30.79
C ARG A 112 -17.85 3.28 -29.76
#